data_AF-A0A3M2URR7-F1
#
_entry.id   AF-A0A3M2URR7-F1
#
_cell.length_a   1.000
_cell.length_b   1.000
_cell.length_c   1.000
_cell.angle_alpha   90.00
_cell.angle_beta   90.00
_cell.angle_gamma   90.00
#
_symmetry.space_group_name_H-M   'P 1'
#
loop_
_entity.id
_entity.type
_entity.pdbx_description
1 polymer ?
#
loop_
_entity_poly.entity_id
_entity_poly.type
_entity_poly.pdbx_seq_one_letter_code
_entity_poly.pdbx_strand_id
1 'polypeptide(L)'
;MCLLDESLPYHPNGMTLCAYGKTGEVHEQTYYSVGGGFMIDAEQAASGVLDNDTTVLPYDFFSGAQLLKLCKTHGMSISELMMANEK
;
A
#
# COMPACT_ATOMS: atom_id res chain seq x y z
N MET A 1 -8.47 -19.66 12.27
CA MET A 1 -7.28 -18.80 12.17
C MET A 1 -6.09 -19.66 12.58
N CYS A 2 -5.23 -20.02 11.63
CA CYS A 2 -4.01 -20.78 11.92
C CYS A 2 -2.91 -19.76 12.23
N LEU A 3 -2.34 -19.83 13.43
CA LEU A 3 -1.15 -19.05 13.78
C LEU A 3 0.06 -19.92 13.45
N LEU A 4 1.00 -19.36 12.67
CA LEU A 4 2.25 -20.02 12.33
C LEU A 4 3.29 -19.69 13.42
N ASP A 5 4.10 -20.66 13.80
CA ASP A 5 5.23 -20.47 14.74
C ASP A 5 6.37 -19.65 14.13
N GLU A 6 6.35 -19.45 12.80
CA GLU A 6 7.34 -18.70 12.04
C GLU A 6 6.69 -17.57 11.24
N SER A 7 7.43 -16.47 11.08
CA SER A 7 6.99 -15.36 10.22
C SER A 7 6.93 -15.81 8.76
N LEU A 8 5.89 -15.38 8.04
CA LEU A 8 5.80 -15.59 6.61
C LEU A 8 6.93 -14.85 5.87
N PRO A 9 7.42 -15.36 4.72
CA PRO A 9 8.66 -14.90 4.10
C PRO A 9 8.70 -13.41 3.69
N TYR A 10 7.54 -12.81 3.41
CA TYR A 10 7.46 -11.47 2.84
C TYR A 10 7.42 -10.35 3.91
N HIS A 11 6.53 -10.48 4.89
CA HIS A 11 6.33 -9.45 5.91
C HIS A 11 5.94 -10.10 7.24
N PRO A 12 6.47 -9.63 8.39
CA PRO A 12 6.20 -10.24 9.71
C PRO A 12 4.72 -10.22 10.10
N ASN A 13 3.97 -9.23 9.60
CA ASN A 13 2.52 -9.14 9.81
C ASN A 13 1.75 -9.86 8.68
N GLY A 14 2.01 -11.15 8.51
CA GLY A 14 1.32 -12.01 7.55
C GLY A 14 0.23 -12.86 8.22
N MET A 15 -0.88 -13.09 7.52
CA MET A 15 -1.98 -13.96 7.96
C MET A 15 -2.53 -14.75 6.78
N THR A 16 -2.72 -16.05 6.98
CA THR A 16 -3.40 -16.92 6.02
C THR A 16 -4.83 -17.21 6.48
N LEU A 17 -5.79 -16.98 5.59
CA LEU A 17 -7.20 -17.31 5.76
C LEU A 17 -7.52 -18.57 4.96
N CYS A 18 -7.95 -19.62 5.65
CA CYS A 18 -8.39 -20.88 5.04
C CYS A 18 -9.90 -21.04 5.21
N ALA A 19 -10.59 -21.43 4.14
CA ALA A 19 -12.00 -21.82 4.16
C ALA A 19 -12.13 -23.32 3.94
N TYR A 20 -12.95 -23.98 4.75
CA TYR A 20 -13.17 -25.43 4.71
C TYR A 20 -14.61 -25.77 4.34
N GLY A 21 -14.78 -26.66 3.36
CA GLY A 21 -16.04 -27.28 2.97
C GLY A 21 -16.17 -28.70 3.53
N LYS A 22 -17.18 -29.44 3.04
CA LYS A 22 -17.49 -30.80 3.54
C LYS A 22 -16.39 -31.83 3.29
N THR A 23 -15.54 -31.61 2.29
CA THR A 23 -14.50 -32.55 1.85
C THR A 23 -13.09 -32.09 2.15
N GLY A 24 -12.92 -30.96 2.84
CA GLY A 24 -11.61 -30.36 3.12
C GLY A 24 -11.57 -28.88 2.77
N GLU A 25 -10.35 -28.36 2.60
CA GLU A 25 -10.11 -26.96 2.24
C GLU A 25 -10.66 -26.64 0.85
N VAL A 26 -11.32 -25.49 0.72
CA VAL A 26 -11.88 -24.99 -0.54
C VAL A 26 -11.25 -23.68 -1.00
N HIS A 27 -10.57 -22.97 -0.09
CA HIS A 27 -9.86 -21.75 -0.40
C HIS A 27 -8.79 -21.47 0.65
N GLU A 28 -7.65 -20.96 0.21
CA GLU A 28 -6.58 -20.46 1.06
C GLU A 28 -6.08 -19.16 0.43
N GLN A 29 -5.96 -18.11 1.23
CA GLN A 29 -5.37 -16.86 0.79
C GLN A 29 -4.53 -16.22 1.90
N THR A 30 -3.36 -15.71 1.53
CA THR A 30 -2.43 -15.06 2.46
C THR A 30 -2.42 -13.56 2.22
N TYR A 31 -2.50 -12.80 3.31
CA TYR A 31 -2.49 -11.35 3.34
C TYR A 31 -1.35 -10.83 4.22
N TYR A 32 -0.80 -9.67 3.85
CA TYR A 32 0.27 -8.99 4.55
C TYR A 32 -0.13 -7.55 4.87
N SER A 33 -0.02 -7.15 6.14
CA SER A 33 -0.21 -5.76 6.54
C SER A 33 1.11 -4.98 6.45
N VAL A 34 1.21 -4.03 5.52
CA VAL A 34 2.47 -3.34 5.18
C VAL A 34 2.63 -1.95 5.83
N GLY A 35 1.71 -1.58 6.73
CA GLY A 35 1.73 -0.31 7.47
C GLY A 35 0.73 0.72 6.96
N GLY A 36 0.38 1.71 7.79
CA GLY A 36 -0.58 2.77 7.43
C GLY A 36 -2.04 2.32 7.27
N GLY A 37 -2.36 1.06 7.58
CA GLY A 37 -3.69 0.46 7.37
C GLY A 37 -3.85 -0.29 6.04
N PHE A 38 -2.80 -0.31 5.20
CA PHE A 38 -2.82 -1.02 3.92
C PHE A 38 -2.49 -2.51 4.08
N MET A 39 -3.12 -3.34 3.26
CA MET A 39 -2.87 -4.78 3.15
C MET A 39 -2.71 -5.17 1.69
N ILE A 40 -1.87 -6.17 1.43
CA ILE A 40 -1.69 -6.79 0.12
C ILE A 40 -1.85 -8.31 0.23
N ASP A 41 -2.20 -8.99 -0.85
CA ASP A 41 -2.19 -10.44 -0.90
C ASP A 41 -0.83 -11.04 -1.32
N ALA A 42 -0.72 -12.35 -1.29
CA ALA A 42 0.51 -13.05 -1.66
C ALA A 42 0.90 -12.93 -3.13
N GLU A 43 -0.07 -12.73 -4.03
CA GLU A 43 0.20 -12.53 -5.45
C GLU A 43 0.82 -11.14 -5.68
N GLN A 44 0.25 -10.12 -5.06
CA GLN A 44 0.80 -8.75 -5.03
C GLN A 44 2.20 -8.73 -4.40
N ALA A 45 2.38 -9.40 -3.27
CA ALA A 45 3.68 -9.53 -2.61
C ALA A 45 4.75 -10.19 -3.52
N ALA A 46 4.38 -11.25 -4.24
CA ALA A 46 5.28 -11.96 -5.15
C ALA A 46 5.61 -11.15 -6.41
N SER A 47 4.66 -10.40 -6.94
CA SER A 47 4.87 -9.54 -8.12
C SER A 47 5.70 -8.30 -7.81
N GLY A 48 5.76 -7.88 -6.53
CA GLY A 48 6.36 -6.62 -6.11
C GLY A 48 5.58 -5.38 -6.59
N VAL A 49 4.44 -5.58 -7.26
CA VAL A 49 3.54 -4.52 -7.69
C VAL A 49 2.58 -4.26 -6.55
N LEU A 50 2.93 -3.27 -5.72
CA LEU A 50 1.96 -2.61 -4.88
C LEU A 50 1.00 -1.84 -5.78
N ASP A 51 -0.27 -1.80 -5.42
CA ASP A 51 -1.29 -0.99 -6.10
C ASP A 51 -0.88 0.47 -5.96
N ASN A 52 -0.03 0.93 -6.88
CA ASN A 52 0.48 2.29 -6.88
C ASN A 52 -0.66 3.15 -7.36
N ASP A 53 -1.07 4.11 -6.53
CA ASP A 53 -2.00 5.14 -6.95
C ASP A 53 -1.43 5.81 -8.22
N THR A 54 -2.09 5.58 -9.36
CA THR A 54 -1.70 6.12 -10.66
C THR A 54 -2.32 7.49 -10.92
N THR A 55 -2.95 8.09 -9.90
CA THR A 55 -3.55 9.41 -10.02
C THR A 55 -2.48 10.42 -10.40
N VAL A 56 -2.65 11.02 -11.58
CA VAL A 56 -1.74 12.05 -12.08
C VAL A 56 -2.00 13.33 -11.29
N LEU A 57 -1.09 13.67 -10.39
CA LEU A 57 -1.19 14.89 -9.59
C LEU A 57 -0.78 16.13 -10.41
N PRO A 58 -1.52 17.25 -10.31
CA PRO A 58 -1.14 18.51 -10.94
C PRO A 58 0.26 19.02 -10.53
N TYR A 59 0.64 18.78 -9.27
CA TYR A 59 1.92 19.19 -8.70
C TYR A 59 2.59 17.99 -8.03
N ASP A 60 3.11 17.06 -8.83
CA ASP A 60 3.77 15.84 -8.36
C ASP A 60 5.19 16.11 -7.79
N PHE A 61 5.54 15.45 -6.67
CA PHE A 61 6.85 15.58 -6.02
C PHE A 61 7.23 14.35 -5.18
N PHE A 62 8.53 14.05 -5.15
CA PHE A 62 9.10 12.90 -4.43
C PHE A 62 10.12 13.31 -3.35
N SER A 63 10.28 14.61 -3.11
CA SER A 63 11.20 15.13 -2.08
C SER A 63 10.75 16.48 -1.54
N GLY A 64 11.16 16.79 -0.31
CA GLY A 64 10.91 18.11 0.29
C GLY A 64 11.51 19.26 -0.53
N ALA A 65 12.65 19.05 -1.19
CA ALA A 65 13.26 20.05 -2.06
C ALA A 65 12.39 20.36 -3.30
N GLN A 66 11.80 19.33 -3.91
CA GLN A 66 10.87 19.50 -5.04
C GLN A 66 9.59 20.20 -4.59
N LEU A 67 9.01 19.82 -3.44
CA LEU A 67 7.84 20.48 -2.87
C LEU A 67 8.10 21.99 -2.67
N LEU A 68 9.21 22.35 -2.05
CA LEU A 68 9.56 23.76 -1.82
C LEU A 68 9.82 24.51 -3.14
N LYS A 69 10.39 23.85 -4.14
CA LYS A 69 10.57 24.43 -5.49
C LYS A 69 9.21 24.72 -6.14
N LEU A 70 8.29 23.77 -6.11
CA LEU A 70 6.93 23.94 -6.68
C LEU A 70 6.18 25.08 -5.97
N CYS A 71 6.22 25.13 -4.63
CA CYS A 71 5.63 26.22 -3.85
C CYS A 71 6.14 27.60 -4.31
N LYS A 72 7.47 27.75 -4.47
CA LYS A 72 8.08 29.00 -4.95
C LYS A 72 7.72 29.31 -6.40
N THR A 73 7.71 28.31 -7.27
CA THR A 73 7.39 28.48 -8.70
C THR A 73 5.93 28.90 -8.91
N HIS A 74 5.00 28.36 -8.13
CA HIS A 74 3.57 28.62 -8.26
C HIS A 74 3.04 29.70 -7.32
N GLY A 75 3.89 30.25 -6.43
CA GLY A 75 3.49 31.26 -5.46
C GLY A 75 2.48 30.74 -4.43
N MET A 76 2.51 29.44 -4.13
CA MET A 76 1.57 28.76 -3.24
C MET A 76 2.25 28.37 -1.92
N SER A 77 1.49 28.40 -0.82
CA SER A 77 1.83 27.68 0.40
C SER A 77 1.75 26.16 0.20
N ILE A 78 2.38 25.40 1.10
CA ILE A 78 2.32 23.92 1.06
C ILE A 78 0.86 23.45 1.11
N SER A 79 0.03 24.05 1.96
CA SER A 79 -1.38 23.69 2.09
C SER A 79 -2.20 23.97 0.82
N GLU A 80 -1.92 25.08 0.12
CA GLU A 80 -2.61 25.40 -1.14
C GLU A 80 -2.21 24.45 -2.26
N LEU A 81 -0.92 24.10 -2.34
CA LEU A 81 -0.42 23.13 -3.31
C LEU A 81 -1.03 21.74 -3.06
N MET A 82 -1.06 21.28 -1.80
CA MET A 82 -1.70 20.01 -1.45
C MET A 82 -3.20 20.04 -1.72
N MET A 83 -3.90 21.12 -1.37
CA MET A 83 -5.32 21.28 -1.69
C MET A 83 -5.59 21.24 -3.20
N ALA A 84 -4.65 21.71 -4.03
CA ALA A 84 -4.78 21.61 -5.48
C ALA A 84 -4.52 20.19 -6.02
N ASN A 85 -3.69 19.40 -5.33
CA ASN A 85 -3.46 17.99 -5.67
C ASN A 85 -4.62 17.06 -5.26
N GLU A 86 -5.38 17.43 -4.23
CA GLU A 86 -6.50 16.64 -3.67
C GLU A 86 -7.87 17.00 -4.28
N LYS A 87 -7.89 17.69 -5.43
CA LYS A 87 -9.13 18.02 -6.18
C LYS A 87 -9.49 16.92 -7.16
#